data_AF-A0A2G4RBJ4-F1
#
_entry.id   AF-A0A2G4RBJ4-F1
#
_cell.length_a   1.000
_cell.length_b   1.000
_cell.length_c   1.000
_cell.angle_alpha   90.00
_cell.angle_beta   90.00
_cell.angle_gamma   90.00
#
_symmetry.space_group_name_H-M   'P 1'
#
loop_
_entity.id
_entity.type
_entity.pdbx_description
1 polymer ?
#
loop_
_entity_poly.entity_id
_entity_poly.type
_entity_poly.pdbx_seq_one_letter_code
_entity_poly.pdbx_strand_id
1 'polypeptide(L)'
;MKRYLSVEELRKDFPTAFKATGDVDFTDVPGAGQIAELPENWAVERDVLLTGMPALREIPNGLSVGRRFMLEYCNSIVTLPADISVGKVISVSHCPSFERIPDGVSPSYSLTIYDCAKFSRLPSSVDVAWLALIDCPSLKNLPEKMVARKNFEACNCTSLQVLPPHLYVEEYMNISGCTELRKIPDELNLKSSLIMRNCPKVEELPANLRLGRHLDISGSTGIKEIPSNAEIGGGIIVRGCKGVRIPENVADGYPKIVGEANSDYEIARSPDAEITCPAP
;
A
#
# COMPACT_ATOMS: atom_id res chain seq x y z
N MET A 1 29.30 4.21 -20.33
CA MET A 1 28.72 4.26 -18.97
C MET A 1 29.67 5.04 -18.10
N LYS A 2 29.16 6.04 -17.38
CA LYS A 2 29.96 6.91 -16.49
C LYS A 2 29.95 6.36 -15.06
N ARG A 3 31.07 6.45 -14.37
CA ARG A 3 31.22 6.05 -12.96
C ARG A 3 31.81 7.21 -12.20
N TYR A 4 31.27 7.51 -11.03
CA TYR A 4 31.75 8.61 -10.19
C TYR A 4 32.25 8.06 -8.85
N LEU A 5 33.50 8.37 -8.51
CA LEU A 5 34.11 7.95 -7.24
C LEU A 5 33.97 9.03 -6.16
N SER A 6 33.69 10.27 -6.56
CA SER A 6 33.52 11.40 -5.64
C SER A 6 32.30 12.25 -6.00
N VAL A 7 31.73 12.90 -4.99
CA VAL A 7 30.57 13.80 -5.16
C VAL A 7 31.00 15.07 -5.90
N GLU A 8 32.25 15.50 -5.75
CA GLU A 8 32.84 16.64 -6.45
C GLU A 8 32.86 16.42 -7.97
N GLU A 9 33.28 15.23 -8.43
CA GLU A 9 33.25 14.87 -9.85
C GLU A 9 31.82 14.80 -10.37
N LEU A 10 30.92 14.16 -9.62
CA LEU A 10 29.51 14.05 -9.99
C LEU A 10 28.87 15.43 -10.13
N ARG A 11 29.16 16.34 -9.18
CA ARG A 11 28.66 17.72 -9.18
C ARG A 11 29.26 18.55 -10.31
N LYS A 12 30.52 18.33 -10.65
CA LYS A 12 31.18 19.02 -11.76
C LYS A 12 30.55 18.66 -13.10
N ASP A 13 30.23 17.39 -13.30
CA ASP A 13 29.63 16.90 -14.55
C ASP A 13 28.12 17.20 -14.65
N PHE A 14 27.41 17.26 -13.52
CA PHE A 14 25.97 17.51 -13.46
C PHE A 14 25.59 18.63 -12.48
N PRO A 15 26.08 19.86 -12.67
CA PRO A 15 25.87 20.95 -11.71
C PRO A 15 24.39 21.32 -11.54
N THR A 16 23.56 21.11 -12.58
CA THR A 16 22.12 21.40 -12.55
C THR A 16 21.34 20.43 -11.67
N ALA A 17 21.89 19.25 -11.36
CA ALA A 17 21.25 18.29 -10.47
C ALA A 17 21.33 18.73 -9.00
N PHE A 18 22.39 19.45 -8.62
CA PHE A 18 22.64 19.88 -7.24
C PHE A 18 22.01 21.25 -6.99
N LYS A 19 20.89 21.28 -6.25
CA LYS A 19 20.12 22.50 -6.01
C LYS A 19 20.69 23.27 -4.83
N ALA A 20 20.56 24.61 -4.86
CA ALA A 20 20.96 25.49 -3.76
C ALA A 20 20.18 25.22 -2.46
N THR A 21 19.02 24.56 -2.55
CA THR A 21 18.22 24.14 -1.40
C THR A 21 18.89 23.03 -0.59
N GLY A 22 19.83 22.29 -1.17
CA GLY A 22 20.38 21.04 -0.62
C GLY A 22 19.74 19.77 -1.19
N ASP A 23 18.79 19.91 -2.13
CA ASP A 23 18.21 18.79 -2.87
C ASP A 23 19.14 18.37 -4.03
N VAL A 24 19.13 17.08 -4.37
CA VAL A 24 19.79 16.55 -5.57
C VAL A 24 18.76 15.87 -6.44
N ASP A 25 18.58 16.38 -7.65
CA ASP A 25 17.49 15.97 -8.53
C ASP A 25 18.00 15.73 -9.95
N PHE A 26 17.97 14.47 -10.36
CA PHE A 26 18.37 14.03 -11.70
C PHE A 26 17.22 13.99 -12.71
N THR A 27 16.02 14.44 -12.32
CA THR A 27 14.87 14.55 -13.24
C THR A 27 15.23 15.44 -14.42
N ASP A 28 15.06 14.89 -15.63
CA ASP A 28 15.34 15.56 -16.91
C ASP A 28 16.77 16.13 -17.04
N VAL A 29 17.75 15.60 -16.29
CA VAL A 29 19.16 16.03 -16.40
C VAL A 29 19.84 15.34 -17.60
N PRO A 30 20.25 16.08 -18.65
CA PRO A 30 20.85 15.47 -19.84
C PRO A 30 22.12 14.67 -19.51
N GLY A 31 22.19 13.45 -20.04
CA GLY A 31 23.33 12.55 -19.84
C GLY A 31 23.34 11.79 -18.50
N ALA A 32 22.45 12.12 -17.55
CA ALA A 32 22.35 11.39 -16.28
C ALA A 32 21.97 9.91 -16.47
N GLY A 33 21.22 9.60 -17.54
CA GLY A 33 20.88 8.22 -17.92
C GLY A 33 22.08 7.31 -18.24
N GLN A 34 23.28 7.87 -18.42
CA GLN A 34 24.52 7.11 -18.66
C GLN A 34 25.32 6.81 -17.39
N ILE A 35 24.91 7.35 -16.23
CA ILE A 35 25.54 7.10 -14.93
C ILE A 35 25.27 5.65 -14.55
N ALA A 36 26.33 4.88 -14.34
CA ALA A 36 26.26 3.49 -13.93
C ALA A 36 26.52 3.29 -12.43
N GLU A 37 27.37 4.14 -11.84
CA GLU A 37 27.76 4.08 -10.43
C GLU A 37 27.83 5.51 -9.86
N LEU A 38 27.28 5.65 -8.64
CA LEU A 38 27.30 6.87 -7.83
C LEU A 38 28.35 6.72 -6.71
N PRO A 39 28.85 7.83 -6.13
CA PRO A 39 29.84 7.78 -5.07
C PRO A 39 29.32 7.12 -3.78
N GLU A 40 30.17 6.31 -3.15
CA GLU A 40 29.92 5.72 -1.83
C GLU A 40 29.91 6.78 -0.71
N ASN A 41 29.24 6.49 0.41
CA ASN A 41 29.15 7.36 1.59
C ASN A 41 28.63 8.77 1.28
N TRP A 42 27.77 8.88 0.27
CA TRP A 42 27.25 10.15 -0.18
C TRP A 42 26.19 10.68 0.78
N ALA A 43 26.44 11.86 1.36
CA ALA A 43 25.47 12.56 2.19
C ALA A 43 24.74 13.66 1.38
N VAL A 44 23.41 13.65 1.45
CA VAL A 44 22.52 14.69 0.92
C VAL A 44 21.61 15.20 2.02
N GLU A 45 21.62 16.51 2.24
CA GLU A 45 20.92 17.14 3.38
C GLU A 45 19.40 16.99 3.31
N ARG A 46 18.84 16.92 2.09
CA ARG A 46 17.39 16.96 1.87
C ARG A 46 16.89 15.80 1.04
N ASP A 47 16.46 16.08 -0.20
CA ASP A 47 15.81 15.13 -1.08
C ASP A 47 16.79 14.67 -2.16
N VAL A 48 16.74 13.38 -2.50
CA VAL A 48 17.46 12.77 -3.63
C VAL A 48 16.44 12.16 -4.57
N LEU A 49 16.44 12.61 -5.82
CA LEU A 49 15.59 12.10 -6.90
C LEU A 49 16.48 11.48 -7.97
N LEU A 50 16.47 10.15 -8.04
CA LEU A 50 17.15 9.37 -9.07
C LEU A 50 16.11 8.93 -10.10
N THR A 51 15.94 9.74 -11.14
CA THR A 51 14.87 9.56 -12.13
C THR A 51 15.46 9.29 -13.52
N GLY A 52 14.96 8.27 -14.21
CA GLY A 52 15.33 7.99 -15.59
C GLY A 52 16.81 7.61 -15.76
N MET A 53 17.34 6.82 -14.82
CA MET A 53 18.74 6.38 -14.81
C MET A 53 18.86 4.88 -15.17
N PRO A 54 18.62 4.48 -16.43
CA PRO A 54 18.56 3.07 -16.82
C PRO A 54 19.90 2.34 -16.70
N ALA A 55 21.02 3.05 -16.77
CA ALA A 55 22.36 2.47 -16.62
C ALA A 55 22.79 2.27 -15.16
N LEU A 56 22.10 2.89 -14.19
CA LEU A 56 22.47 2.85 -12.77
C LEU A 56 22.26 1.43 -12.23
N ARG A 57 23.35 0.81 -11.76
CA ARG A 57 23.36 -0.62 -11.42
C ARG A 57 22.97 -0.89 -9.97
N GLU A 58 23.34 0.03 -9.09
CA GLU A 58 23.11 -0.08 -7.66
C GLU A 58 22.98 1.31 -7.04
N ILE A 59 22.37 1.34 -5.86
CA ILE A 59 22.39 2.52 -4.99
C ILE A 59 23.63 2.38 -4.10
N PRO A 60 24.46 3.43 -3.96
CA PRO A 60 25.72 3.34 -3.23
C PRO A 60 25.50 3.06 -1.73
N ASN A 61 26.38 2.24 -1.17
CA ASN A 61 26.50 2.01 0.27
C ASN A 61 26.78 3.33 1.02
N GLY A 62 26.29 3.41 2.24
CA GLY A 62 26.43 4.59 3.08
C GLY A 62 25.73 5.84 2.55
N LEU A 63 24.83 5.72 1.56
CA LEU A 63 23.99 6.83 1.11
C LEU A 63 23.11 7.32 2.27
N SER A 64 23.26 8.59 2.62
CA SER A 64 22.50 9.25 3.68
C SER A 64 21.68 10.40 3.11
N VAL A 65 20.35 10.28 3.17
CA VAL A 65 19.39 11.25 2.64
C VAL A 65 18.55 11.81 3.78
N GLY A 66 18.68 13.12 4.04
CA GLY A 66 18.06 13.73 5.21
C GLY A 66 16.53 13.71 5.22
N ARG A 67 15.87 13.58 4.06
CA ARG A 67 14.40 13.62 3.98
C ARG A 67 13.79 12.59 3.03
N ARG A 68 13.86 12.78 1.71
CA ARG A 68 13.17 11.93 0.74
C ARG A 68 14.14 11.30 -0.24
N PHE A 69 14.09 9.99 -0.38
CA PHE A 69 14.77 9.26 -1.44
C PHE A 69 13.72 8.76 -2.42
N MET A 70 13.80 9.21 -3.67
CA MET A 70 12.93 8.78 -4.76
C MET A 70 13.75 8.11 -5.85
N LEU A 71 13.32 6.91 -6.23
CA LEU A 71 13.90 6.12 -7.31
C LEU A 71 12.82 5.87 -8.35
N GLU A 72 12.97 6.43 -9.54
CA GLU A 72 11.93 6.42 -10.56
C GLU A 72 12.49 6.07 -11.94
N TYR A 73 11.80 5.20 -12.69
CA TYR A 73 12.23 4.75 -14.03
C TYR A 73 13.68 4.21 -14.08
N CYS A 74 14.12 3.54 -13.01
CA CYS A 74 15.46 2.95 -12.91
C CYS A 74 15.40 1.45 -13.16
N ASN A 75 15.71 1.06 -14.39
CA ASN A 75 15.42 -0.30 -14.89
C ASN A 75 16.34 -1.41 -14.37
N SER A 76 17.50 -1.06 -13.81
CA SER A 76 18.55 -2.02 -13.44
C SER A 76 18.70 -2.21 -11.93
N ILE A 77 18.08 -1.35 -11.09
CA ILE A 77 18.20 -1.44 -9.63
C ILE A 77 17.38 -2.63 -9.12
N VAL A 78 18.04 -3.52 -8.39
CA VAL A 78 17.41 -4.72 -7.82
C VAL A 78 17.01 -4.53 -6.36
N THR A 79 17.76 -3.74 -5.61
CA THR A 79 17.53 -3.52 -4.17
C THR A 79 18.19 -2.23 -3.68
N LEU A 80 17.91 -1.84 -2.44
CA LEU A 80 18.65 -0.79 -1.74
C LEU A 80 19.79 -1.43 -0.93
N PRO A 81 20.89 -0.72 -0.64
CA PRO A 81 21.91 -1.21 0.27
C PRO A 81 21.36 -1.19 1.71
N ALA A 82 21.82 -2.13 2.53
CA ALA A 82 21.27 -2.32 3.88
C ALA A 82 21.62 -1.17 4.85
N ASP A 83 22.65 -0.39 4.53
CA ASP A 83 23.13 0.74 5.32
C ASP A 83 22.62 2.10 4.81
N ILE A 84 21.69 2.13 3.84
CA ILE A 84 21.06 3.39 3.43
C ILE A 84 20.32 4.01 4.61
N SER A 85 20.54 5.30 4.83
CA SER A 85 19.83 6.09 5.84
C SER A 85 18.93 7.09 5.15
N VAL A 86 17.61 6.99 5.35
CA VAL A 86 16.65 7.94 4.78
C VAL A 86 15.73 8.47 5.88
N GLY A 87 15.71 9.79 6.03
CA GLY A 87 15.02 10.43 7.15
C GLY A 87 13.51 10.17 7.18
N LYS A 88 12.77 10.46 6.09
CA LYS A 88 11.30 10.49 6.12
C LYS A 88 10.62 9.59 5.11
N VAL A 89 11.03 9.64 3.84
CA VAL A 89 10.27 9.01 2.74
C VAL A 89 11.19 8.21 1.85
N ILE A 90 10.82 6.97 1.58
CA ILE A 90 11.35 6.18 0.46
C ILE A 90 10.20 5.96 -0.52
N SER A 91 10.43 6.32 -1.77
CA SER A 91 9.52 6.04 -2.88
C SER A 91 10.28 5.34 -4.01
N VAL A 92 9.80 4.18 -4.45
CA VAL A 92 10.32 3.49 -5.63
C VAL A 92 9.17 3.31 -6.61
N SER A 93 9.28 3.91 -7.80
CA SER A 93 8.25 3.88 -8.83
C SER A 93 8.79 3.41 -10.17
N HIS A 94 8.02 2.61 -10.91
CA HIS A 94 8.34 2.22 -12.29
C HIS A 94 9.74 1.59 -12.43
N CYS A 95 10.15 0.76 -11.46
CA CYS A 95 11.45 0.08 -11.45
C CYS A 95 11.23 -1.42 -11.66
N PRO A 96 11.21 -1.92 -12.91
CA PRO A 96 10.78 -3.28 -13.22
C PRO A 96 11.72 -4.38 -12.69
N SER A 97 12.96 -4.04 -12.36
CA SER A 97 13.94 -4.97 -11.77
C SER A 97 14.00 -4.93 -10.24
N PHE A 98 13.30 -3.98 -9.59
CA PHE A 98 13.36 -3.81 -8.15
C PHE A 98 12.63 -4.94 -7.44
N GLU A 99 13.36 -5.73 -6.65
CA GLU A 99 12.86 -6.96 -6.04
C GLU A 99 12.54 -6.81 -4.56
N ARG A 100 13.36 -6.05 -3.83
CA ARG A 100 13.31 -6.07 -2.36
C ARG A 100 13.92 -4.84 -1.71
N ILE A 101 13.47 -4.58 -0.50
CA ILE A 101 14.14 -3.70 0.46
C ILE A 101 14.80 -4.59 1.53
N PRO A 102 16.07 -4.35 1.89
CA PRO A 102 16.76 -5.12 2.93
C PRO A 102 16.27 -4.78 4.35
N ASP A 103 16.56 -5.67 5.30
CA ASP A 103 16.34 -5.41 6.72
C ASP A 103 17.15 -4.21 7.21
N GLY A 104 16.61 -3.47 8.18
CA GLY A 104 17.22 -2.25 8.72
C GLY A 104 16.83 -0.97 8.01
N VAL A 105 16.28 -1.05 6.78
CA VAL A 105 15.81 0.12 6.03
C VAL A 105 14.36 0.45 6.41
N SER A 106 14.18 1.48 7.23
CA SER A 106 12.86 1.94 7.66
C SER A 106 12.79 3.47 7.68
N PRO A 107 12.14 4.12 6.70
CA PRO A 107 11.95 5.56 6.73
C PRO A 107 10.98 5.96 7.86
N SER A 108 11.12 7.16 8.44
CA SER A 108 10.32 7.51 9.62
C SER A 108 8.84 7.80 9.32
N TYR A 109 8.48 8.06 8.05
CA TYR A 109 7.15 8.55 7.68
C TYR A 109 6.46 7.72 6.61
N SER A 110 7.05 7.56 5.42
CA SER A 110 6.37 6.89 4.30
C SER A 110 7.28 5.92 3.57
N LEU A 111 6.72 4.77 3.20
CA LEU A 111 7.31 3.83 2.27
C LEU A 111 6.32 3.57 1.13
N THR A 112 6.72 3.87 -0.10
CA THR A 112 5.89 3.70 -1.29
C THR A 112 6.62 2.86 -2.33
N ILE A 113 5.98 1.80 -2.80
CA ILE A 113 6.41 1.01 -3.96
C ILE A 113 5.26 1.03 -4.97
N TYR A 114 5.54 1.51 -6.18
CA TYR A 114 4.55 1.66 -7.23
C TYR A 114 5.07 1.06 -8.54
N ASP A 115 4.25 0.24 -9.19
CA ASP A 115 4.55 -0.33 -10.51
C ASP A 115 5.95 -0.96 -10.58
N CYS A 116 6.23 -1.86 -9.63
CA CYS A 116 7.47 -2.61 -9.54
C CYS A 116 7.15 -4.10 -9.69
N ALA A 117 7.11 -4.57 -10.95
CA ALA A 117 6.62 -5.90 -11.29
C ALA A 117 7.29 -7.07 -10.54
N LYS A 118 8.59 -6.94 -10.21
CA LYS A 118 9.36 -7.96 -9.48
C LYS A 118 9.41 -7.76 -7.96
N PHE A 119 8.83 -6.67 -7.44
CA PHE A 119 8.87 -6.39 -6.01
C PHE A 119 8.13 -7.47 -5.26
N SER A 120 8.85 -8.15 -4.35
CA SER A 120 8.37 -9.35 -3.68
C SER A 120 8.69 -9.40 -2.20
N ARG A 121 9.52 -8.48 -1.68
CA ARG A 121 9.94 -8.52 -0.28
C ARG A 121 10.17 -7.14 0.34
N LEU A 122 9.42 -6.85 1.40
CA LEU A 122 9.66 -5.78 2.37
C LEU A 122 10.69 -6.20 3.43
N PRO A 123 11.22 -5.26 4.23
CA PRO A 123 11.96 -5.57 5.45
C PRO A 123 11.10 -6.43 6.40
N SER A 124 11.74 -7.24 7.24
CA SER A 124 11.10 -8.10 8.24
C SER A 124 10.27 -7.35 9.29
N SER A 125 10.52 -6.04 9.45
CA SER A 125 9.72 -5.14 10.28
C SER A 125 9.51 -3.81 9.57
N VAL A 126 8.28 -3.32 9.53
CA VAL A 126 7.92 -2.03 8.95
C VAL A 126 7.12 -1.22 9.95
N ASP A 127 7.58 -0.02 10.27
CA ASP A 127 6.86 0.94 11.14
C ASP A 127 6.87 2.34 10.51
N VAL A 128 5.84 2.65 9.74
CA VAL A 128 5.69 3.91 8.98
C VAL A 128 4.34 4.54 9.25
N ALA A 129 4.18 5.83 8.97
CA ALA A 129 2.87 6.46 9.01
C ALA A 129 2.02 6.09 7.78
N TRP A 130 2.66 5.96 6.61
CA TRP A 130 2.01 5.60 5.36
C TRP A 130 2.79 4.48 4.67
N LEU A 131 2.11 3.38 4.35
CA LEU A 131 2.65 2.34 3.49
C LEU A 131 1.77 2.20 2.26
N ALA A 132 2.36 2.32 1.07
CA ALA A 132 1.66 2.10 -0.19
C ALA A 132 2.43 1.10 -1.07
N LEU A 133 1.76 0.02 -1.44
CA LEU A 133 2.25 -1.04 -2.32
C LEU A 133 1.23 -1.15 -3.46
N ILE A 134 1.55 -0.56 -4.60
CA ILE A 134 0.60 -0.39 -5.70
C ILE A 134 1.20 -1.04 -6.94
N ASP A 135 0.42 -1.87 -7.62
CA ASP A 135 0.85 -2.59 -8.83
C ASP A 135 2.15 -3.40 -8.60
N CYS A 136 2.17 -4.16 -7.50
CA CYS A 136 3.26 -5.07 -7.13
C CYS A 136 2.81 -6.54 -7.27
N PRO A 137 2.67 -7.07 -8.49
CA PRO A 137 2.07 -8.38 -8.74
C PRO A 137 2.88 -9.56 -8.21
N SER A 138 4.19 -9.40 -7.95
CA SER A 138 5.05 -10.45 -7.37
C SER A 138 5.03 -10.50 -5.84
N LEU A 139 4.39 -9.54 -5.17
CA LEU A 139 4.30 -9.48 -3.72
C LEU A 139 3.30 -10.53 -3.22
N LYS A 140 3.80 -11.54 -2.51
CA LYS A 140 2.99 -12.64 -1.97
C LYS A 140 2.65 -12.51 -0.50
N ASN A 141 3.59 -11.97 0.27
CA ASN A 141 3.52 -11.89 1.72
C ASN A 141 3.99 -10.51 2.20
N LEU A 142 3.41 -10.07 3.30
CA LEU A 142 3.84 -8.91 4.07
C LEU A 142 4.62 -9.38 5.31
N PRO A 143 5.46 -8.52 5.92
CA PRO A 143 6.16 -8.87 7.15
C PRO A 143 5.17 -9.10 8.29
N GLU A 144 5.50 -10.01 9.22
CA GLU A 144 4.68 -10.29 10.40
C GLU A 144 4.53 -9.04 11.30
N LYS A 145 5.61 -8.26 11.44
CA LYS A 145 5.64 -7.02 12.21
C LYS A 145 5.42 -5.83 11.28
N MET A 146 4.16 -5.42 11.16
CA MET A 146 3.77 -4.36 10.25
C MET A 146 2.86 -3.34 10.93
N VAL A 147 3.35 -2.11 11.03
CA VAL A 147 2.63 -0.96 11.58
C VAL A 147 2.59 0.13 10.50
N ALA A 148 1.38 0.44 10.05
CA ALA A 148 1.10 1.59 9.22
C ALA A 148 0.25 2.57 10.03
N ARG A 149 0.92 3.43 10.81
CA ARG A 149 0.30 4.24 11.89
C ARG A 149 -0.86 5.09 11.42
N LYS A 150 -0.97 5.42 10.14
CA LYS A 150 -2.14 6.09 9.55
C LYS A 150 -2.76 5.24 8.46
N ASN A 151 -2.10 5.16 7.31
CA ASN A 151 -2.70 4.63 6.08
C ASN A 151 -1.92 3.44 5.54
N PHE A 152 -2.65 2.43 5.10
CA PHE A 152 -2.10 1.26 4.41
C PHE A 152 -2.82 1.04 3.09
N GLU A 153 -2.04 0.95 2.01
CA GLU A 153 -2.54 0.63 0.68
C GLU A 153 -1.76 -0.55 0.09
N ALA A 154 -2.46 -1.59 -0.32
CA ALA A 154 -1.98 -2.69 -1.13
C ALA A 154 -2.91 -2.87 -2.34
N CYS A 155 -2.72 -2.06 -3.38
CA CYS A 155 -3.59 -2.05 -4.55
C CYS A 155 -2.98 -2.88 -5.68
N ASN A 156 -3.78 -3.72 -6.34
CA ASN A 156 -3.36 -4.56 -7.47
C ASN A 156 -2.12 -5.44 -7.17
N CYS A 157 -1.92 -5.79 -5.90
CA CYS A 157 -0.93 -6.79 -5.48
C CYS A 157 -1.53 -8.18 -5.70
N THR A 158 -1.68 -8.58 -6.96
CA THR A 158 -2.52 -9.72 -7.37
C THR A 158 -2.10 -11.06 -6.79
N SER A 159 -0.82 -11.24 -6.42
CA SER A 159 -0.33 -12.47 -5.76
C SER A 159 -0.38 -12.43 -4.22
N LEU A 160 -0.81 -11.32 -3.60
CA LEU A 160 -0.88 -11.18 -2.14
C LEU A 160 -1.98 -12.09 -1.59
N GLN A 161 -1.63 -13.00 -0.68
CA GLN A 161 -2.56 -14.05 -0.23
C GLN A 161 -3.16 -13.78 1.15
N VAL A 162 -2.38 -13.19 2.06
CA VAL A 162 -2.74 -13.00 3.47
C VAL A 162 -2.15 -11.69 3.98
N LEU A 163 -2.94 -10.94 4.76
CA LEU A 163 -2.45 -9.81 5.55
C LEU A 163 -1.94 -10.31 6.92
N PRO A 164 -0.91 -9.66 7.51
CA PRO A 164 -0.33 -10.13 8.75
C PRO A 164 -1.37 -10.04 9.89
N PRO A 165 -1.43 -11.01 10.80
CA PRO A 165 -2.48 -11.07 11.83
C PRO A 165 -2.44 -9.88 12.80
N HIS A 166 -1.25 -9.28 13.00
CA HIS A 166 -1.04 -8.12 13.87
C HIS A 166 -0.84 -6.82 13.10
N LEU A 167 -1.41 -6.71 11.89
CA LEU A 167 -1.39 -5.48 11.11
C LEU A 167 -2.10 -4.35 11.86
N TYR A 168 -1.36 -3.30 12.22
CA TYR A 168 -1.95 -2.09 12.79
C TYR A 168 -2.12 -1.00 11.72
N VAL A 169 -3.35 -0.51 11.55
CA VAL A 169 -3.72 0.64 10.73
C VAL A 169 -4.74 1.48 11.48
N GLU A 170 -4.51 2.79 11.60
CA GLU A 170 -5.37 3.67 12.41
C GLU A 170 -6.47 4.36 11.59
N GLU A 171 -6.14 4.84 10.39
CA GLU A 171 -6.99 5.75 9.64
C GLU A 171 -7.67 5.04 8.46
N TYR A 172 -6.94 4.76 7.37
CA TYR A 172 -7.49 4.28 6.10
C TYR A 172 -6.77 3.05 5.57
N MET A 173 -7.54 2.09 5.04
CA MET A 173 -7.02 0.89 4.40
C MET A 173 -7.61 0.72 3.00
N ASN A 174 -6.75 0.49 2.01
CA ASN A 174 -7.15 0.12 0.66
C ASN A 174 -6.40 -1.12 0.18
N ILE A 175 -7.11 -2.21 -0.09
CA ILE A 175 -6.53 -3.47 -0.55
C ILE A 175 -7.13 -3.92 -1.89
N SER A 176 -7.62 -2.95 -2.68
CA SER A 176 -8.36 -3.22 -3.91
C SER A 176 -7.53 -3.96 -4.95
N GLY A 177 -8.15 -4.91 -5.67
CA GLY A 177 -7.50 -5.66 -6.75
C GLY A 177 -6.50 -6.72 -6.27
N CYS A 178 -6.47 -7.05 -4.98
CA CYS A 178 -5.72 -8.20 -4.47
C CYS A 178 -6.50 -9.51 -4.75
N THR A 179 -6.40 -10.01 -5.98
CA THR A 179 -7.23 -11.11 -6.47
C THR A 179 -6.99 -12.46 -5.79
N GLU A 180 -5.81 -12.68 -5.22
CA GLU A 180 -5.46 -13.89 -4.47
C GLU A 180 -5.64 -13.76 -2.95
N LEU A 181 -6.06 -12.61 -2.45
CA LEU A 181 -6.22 -12.36 -1.02
C LEU A 181 -7.37 -13.18 -0.47
N ARG A 182 -7.10 -13.97 0.58
CA ARG A 182 -8.08 -14.89 1.19
C ARG A 182 -8.54 -14.46 2.56
N LYS A 183 -7.66 -13.79 3.32
CA LYS A 183 -7.92 -13.40 4.71
C LYS A 183 -7.39 -12.00 4.99
N ILE A 184 -8.22 -11.21 5.68
CA ILE A 184 -7.85 -9.93 6.31
C ILE A 184 -7.75 -10.12 7.84
N PRO A 185 -7.13 -9.20 8.60
CA PRO A 185 -6.95 -9.35 10.04
C PRO A 185 -8.27 -9.52 10.78
N ASP A 186 -8.27 -10.35 11.83
CA ASP A 186 -9.47 -10.68 12.61
C ASP A 186 -10.00 -9.47 13.42
N GLU A 187 -9.14 -8.48 13.66
CA GLU A 187 -9.48 -7.19 14.27
C GLU A 187 -9.13 -6.06 13.31
N LEU A 188 -10.13 -5.24 12.97
CA LEU A 188 -9.94 -4.09 12.11
C LEU A 188 -10.77 -2.91 12.61
N ASN A 189 -10.07 -1.94 13.20
CA ASN A 189 -10.66 -0.70 13.73
C ASN A 189 -10.03 0.50 13.04
N LEU A 190 -10.71 1.03 12.02
CA LEU A 190 -10.26 2.15 11.21
C LEU A 190 -11.08 3.39 11.52
N LYS A 191 -10.44 4.51 11.82
CA LYS A 191 -11.12 5.80 12.00
C LYS A 191 -11.75 6.31 10.70
N SER A 192 -11.27 5.86 9.54
CA SER A 192 -11.83 6.15 8.23
C SER A 192 -12.49 4.91 7.62
N SER A 193 -11.95 4.39 6.51
CA SER A 193 -12.66 3.56 5.55
C SER A 193 -11.81 2.35 5.21
N LEU A 194 -12.50 1.24 4.94
CA LEU A 194 -11.93 0.07 4.28
C LEU A 194 -12.40 0.04 2.83
N ILE A 195 -11.46 0.09 1.89
CA ILE A 195 -11.72 -0.09 0.46
C ILE A 195 -11.09 -1.42 0.03
N MET A 196 -11.92 -2.39 -0.31
CA MET A 196 -11.54 -3.75 -0.70
C MET A 196 -12.33 -4.15 -1.94
N ARG A 197 -12.11 -3.41 -3.03
CA ARG A 197 -12.76 -3.69 -4.31
C ARG A 197 -12.11 -4.87 -5.01
N ASN A 198 -12.87 -5.64 -5.78
CA ASN A 198 -12.35 -6.72 -6.63
C ASN A 198 -11.43 -7.72 -5.89
N CYS A 199 -11.83 -8.14 -4.69
CA CYS A 199 -11.14 -9.16 -3.88
C CYS A 199 -12.02 -10.43 -3.80
N PRO A 200 -12.12 -11.23 -4.87
CA PRO A 200 -13.10 -12.30 -4.99
C PRO A 200 -12.84 -13.52 -4.08
N LYS A 201 -11.63 -13.66 -3.52
CA LYS A 201 -11.26 -14.80 -2.65
C LYS A 201 -11.36 -14.49 -1.16
N VAL A 202 -11.67 -13.26 -0.78
CA VAL A 202 -12.03 -12.93 0.59
C VAL A 202 -13.48 -13.36 0.80
N GLU A 203 -13.69 -14.34 1.68
CA GLU A 203 -15.01 -14.91 1.93
C GLU A 203 -15.73 -14.30 3.13
N GLU A 204 -14.95 -13.76 4.08
CA GLU A 204 -15.46 -13.27 5.37
C GLU A 204 -14.79 -11.93 5.76
N LEU A 205 -15.57 -11.09 6.41
CA LEU A 205 -15.11 -9.87 7.09
C LEU A 205 -14.89 -10.17 8.59
N PRO A 206 -14.02 -9.42 9.29
CA PRO A 206 -13.79 -9.62 10.72
C PRO A 206 -15.07 -9.39 11.52
N ALA A 207 -15.34 -10.27 12.48
CA ALA A 207 -16.57 -10.24 13.29
C ALA A 207 -16.78 -8.88 14.00
N ASN A 208 -15.68 -8.24 14.43
CA ASN A 208 -15.67 -6.93 15.09
C ASN A 208 -15.16 -5.82 14.15
N LEU A 209 -15.75 -5.71 12.96
CA LEU A 209 -15.41 -4.67 12.00
C LEU A 209 -15.87 -3.29 12.49
N ARG A 210 -14.93 -2.36 12.70
CA ARG A 210 -15.23 -0.98 13.09
C ARG A 210 -14.62 0.01 12.12
N LEU A 211 -15.45 0.82 11.48
CA LEU A 211 -15.07 1.80 10.48
C LEU A 211 -15.74 3.15 10.79
N GLY A 212 -14.98 4.22 10.95
CA GLY A 212 -15.55 5.55 11.19
C GLY A 212 -16.25 6.16 9.96
N ARG A 213 -15.95 5.65 8.75
CA ARG A 213 -16.54 6.08 7.48
C ARG A 213 -17.06 4.87 6.68
N HIS A 214 -16.47 4.58 5.52
CA HIS A 214 -17.11 3.73 4.52
C HIS A 214 -16.52 2.31 4.47
N LEU A 215 -17.38 1.33 4.19
CA LEU A 215 -16.99 0.02 3.69
C LEU A 215 -17.28 -0.02 2.18
N ASP A 216 -16.27 -0.30 1.37
CA ASP A 216 -16.45 -0.53 -0.06
C ASP A 216 -15.88 -1.89 -0.45
N ILE A 217 -16.77 -2.83 -0.76
CA ILE A 217 -16.44 -4.18 -1.21
C ILE A 217 -16.86 -4.41 -2.66
N SER A 218 -16.99 -3.36 -3.47
CA SER A 218 -17.49 -3.47 -4.85
C SER A 218 -16.70 -4.51 -5.67
N GLY A 219 -17.40 -5.41 -6.34
CA GLY A 219 -16.82 -6.50 -7.14
C GLY A 219 -16.18 -7.63 -6.32
N SER A 220 -16.22 -7.58 -5.00
CA SER A 220 -15.71 -8.65 -4.12
C SER A 220 -16.77 -9.74 -3.94
N THR A 221 -16.85 -10.61 -4.94
CA THR A 221 -17.91 -11.64 -5.06
C THR A 221 -17.83 -12.81 -4.07
N GLY A 222 -16.75 -12.91 -3.27
CA GLY A 222 -16.58 -13.98 -2.28
C GLY A 222 -17.29 -13.71 -0.95
N ILE A 223 -17.53 -12.44 -0.62
CA ILE A 223 -18.15 -12.04 0.65
C ILE A 223 -19.64 -12.36 0.60
N LYS A 224 -20.09 -13.11 1.60
CA LYS A 224 -21.49 -13.56 1.69
C LYS A 224 -22.33 -12.74 2.65
N GLU A 225 -21.72 -12.14 3.67
CA GLU A 225 -22.45 -11.46 4.74
C GLU A 225 -21.60 -10.35 5.37
N ILE A 226 -22.26 -9.25 5.76
CA ILE A 226 -21.69 -8.23 6.64
C ILE A 226 -21.88 -8.69 8.09
N PRO A 227 -20.83 -8.65 8.95
CA PRO A 227 -20.95 -9.06 10.34
C PRO A 227 -22.06 -8.32 11.09
N SER A 228 -22.87 -9.03 11.87
CA SER A 228 -23.96 -8.42 12.64
C SER A 228 -23.51 -7.40 13.68
N ASN A 229 -22.27 -7.49 14.15
CA ASN A 229 -21.66 -6.54 15.10
C ASN A 229 -20.85 -5.45 14.40
N ALA A 230 -20.95 -5.29 13.08
CA ALA A 230 -20.19 -4.27 12.35
C ALA A 230 -20.65 -2.84 12.71
N GLU A 231 -19.68 -1.99 13.06
CA GLU A 231 -19.88 -0.57 13.31
C GLU A 231 -19.33 0.24 12.12
N ILE A 232 -20.18 0.88 11.31
CA ILE A 232 -19.76 1.56 10.06
C ILE A 232 -20.36 2.97 10.01
N GLY A 233 -19.62 3.99 10.45
CA GLY A 233 -20.13 5.36 10.62
C GLY A 233 -20.56 6.09 9.33
N GLY A 234 -20.22 5.54 8.15
CA GLY A 234 -20.53 6.12 6.85
C GLY A 234 -21.52 5.29 6.03
N GLY A 235 -21.03 4.57 5.02
CA GLY A 235 -21.88 3.90 4.04
C GLY A 235 -21.27 2.59 3.57
N ILE A 236 -22.13 1.67 3.14
CA ILE A 236 -21.78 0.32 2.69
C ILE A 236 -21.97 0.26 1.17
N ILE A 237 -20.90 -0.01 0.43
CA ILE A 237 -20.89 -0.05 -1.04
C ILE A 237 -20.60 -1.49 -1.48
N VAL A 238 -21.56 -2.09 -2.17
CA VAL A 238 -21.59 -3.53 -2.52
C VAL A 238 -21.83 -3.77 -4.02
N ARG A 239 -21.55 -2.77 -4.86
CA ARG A 239 -21.79 -2.84 -6.31
C ARG A 239 -21.12 -4.05 -6.94
N GLY A 240 -21.85 -4.82 -7.75
CA GLY A 240 -21.30 -6.00 -8.43
C GLY A 240 -20.88 -7.13 -7.49
N CYS A 241 -21.37 -7.15 -6.25
CA CYS A 241 -21.28 -8.33 -5.37
C CYS A 241 -22.33 -9.38 -5.75
N LYS A 242 -22.35 -10.53 -5.06
CA LYS A 242 -23.27 -11.63 -5.34
C LYS A 242 -24.13 -11.96 -4.13
N GLY A 243 -25.14 -11.12 -3.88
CA GLY A 243 -26.14 -11.35 -2.84
C GLY A 243 -25.57 -11.25 -1.43
N VAL A 244 -24.76 -10.23 -1.15
CA VAL A 244 -24.24 -9.98 0.20
C VAL A 244 -25.41 -9.80 1.16
N ARG A 245 -25.48 -10.63 2.19
CA ARG A 245 -26.46 -10.49 3.27
C ARG A 245 -26.04 -9.35 4.19
N ILE A 246 -26.93 -8.38 4.38
CA ILE A 246 -26.73 -7.27 5.31
C ILE A 246 -27.73 -7.47 6.46
N PRO A 247 -27.28 -7.73 7.70
CA PRO A 247 -28.16 -7.86 8.84
C PRO A 247 -29.04 -6.62 9.04
N GLU A 248 -30.31 -6.81 9.39
CA GLU A 248 -31.28 -5.73 9.58
C GLU A 248 -30.79 -4.67 10.56
N ASN A 249 -30.18 -5.07 11.68
CA ASN A 249 -29.62 -4.14 12.66
C ASN A 249 -28.45 -3.29 12.10
N VAL A 250 -27.69 -3.84 11.14
CA VAL A 250 -26.66 -3.10 10.41
C VAL A 250 -27.34 -2.17 9.41
N ALA A 251 -28.33 -2.65 8.64
CA ALA A 251 -29.02 -1.83 7.65
C ALA A 251 -29.77 -0.64 8.27
N ASP A 252 -30.47 -0.85 9.38
CA ASP A 252 -31.26 0.18 10.09
C ASP A 252 -30.37 1.23 10.75
N GLY A 253 -29.17 0.84 11.18
CA GLY A 253 -28.18 1.74 11.77
C GLY A 253 -27.56 2.72 10.76
N TYR A 254 -27.67 2.47 9.45
CA TYR A 254 -26.89 3.20 8.43
C TYR A 254 -27.73 3.68 7.24
N PRO A 255 -27.78 5.00 6.96
CA PRO A 255 -28.71 5.56 5.99
C PRO A 255 -28.29 5.37 4.52
N LYS A 256 -27.13 4.77 4.22
CA LYS A 256 -26.63 4.67 2.83
C LYS A 256 -25.95 3.35 2.50
N ILE A 257 -26.76 2.39 2.05
CA ILE A 257 -26.31 1.20 1.32
C ILE A 257 -26.36 1.51 -0.18
N VAL A 258 -25.29 1.19 -0.91
CA VAL A 258 -25.16 1.46 -2.34
C VAL A 258 -24.87 0.15 -3.08
N GLY A 259 -25.87 -0.34 -3.81
CA GLY A 259 -25.75 -1.38 -4.84
C GLY A 259 -26.20 -0.85 -6.20
N GLU A 260 -25.90 -1.58 -7.27
CA GLU A 260 -26.36 -1.29 -8.63
C GLU A 260 -27.51 -2.21 -9.05
N ALA A 261 -27.51 -3.47 -8.59
CA ALA A 261 -28.53 -4.45 -8.91
C ALA A 261 -29.16 -5.05 -7.64
N ASN A 262 -30.40 -5.53 -7.74
CA ASN A 262 -31.06 -6.30 -6.68
C ASN A 262 -30.32 -7.60 -6.34
N SER A 263 -29.41 -8.05 -7.22
CA SER A 263 -28.53 -9.21 -6.99
C SER A 263 -27.28 -8.88 -6.19
N ASP A 264 -27.00 -7.62 -5.91
CA ASP A 264 -25.76 -7.23 -5.22
C ASP A 264 -25.83 -7.56 -3.72
N TYR A 265 -27.00 -7.36 -3.10
CA TYR A 265 -27.22 -7.57 -1.68
C TYR A 265 -28.69 -7.86 -1.34
N GLU A 266 -28.91 -8.45 -0.17
CA GLU A 266 -30.22 -8.58 0.46
C GLU A 266 -30.16 -8.14 1.93
N ILE A 267 -31.25 -7.56 2.44
CA ILE A 267 -31.36 -7.25 3.87
C ILE A 267 -31.92 -8.48 4.58
N ALA A 268 -31.14 -9.05 5.49
CA ALA A 268 -31.53 -10.18 6.32
C ALA A 268 -32.40 -9.69 7.48
N ARG A 269 -33.71 -9.58 7.21
CA ARG A 269 -34.72 -9.28 8.24
C ARG A 269 -34.94 -10.47 9.15
N SER A 270 -35.14 -10.19 10.44
CA SER A 270 -35.62 -11.23 11.36
C SER A 270 -36.99 -11.73 10.84
N PRO A 271 -37.30 -13.03 10.91
CA PRO A 271 -38.65 -13.47 10.59
C PRO A 271 -39.62 -12.71 11.50
N ASP A 272 -40.63 -12.08 10.88
CA ASP A 272 -41.72 -11.46 11.63
C ASP A 272 -42.20 -12.47 12.66
N ALA A 273 -42.23 -12.09 13.94
CA ALA A 273 -42.84 -12.93 14.96
C ALA A 273 -44.24 -13.26 14.46
N GLU A 274 -44.51 -14.54 14.14
CA GLU A 274 -45.84 -14.97 13.74
C GLU A 274 -46.81 -14.47 14.79
N ILE A 275 -47.61 -13.47 14.42
CA ILE A 275 -48.74 -13.04 15.23
C ILE A 275 -49.74 -14.18 15.13
N THR A 276 -49.55 -15.21 15.94
CA THR A 276 -50.57 -16.22 16.17
C THR A 276 -51.67 -15.51 16.96
N CYS A 277 -52.63 -14.92 16.26
CA CYS A 277 -53.89 -14.55 16.86
C CYS A 277 -54.49 -15.81 17.50
N PRO A 278 -54.81 -15.82 18.81
CA PRO A 278 -55.53 -16.94 19.38
C PRO A 278 -56.86 -17.08 18.64
N ALA A 279 -57.14 -18.29 18.16
CA ALA A 279 -58.39 -18.61 17.48
C ALA A 279 -59.60 -18.35 18.41
N PRO A 280 -60.73 -17.90 17.86
CA PRO A 280 -61.89 -17.40 18.61
C PRO A 280 -62.57 -18.43 19.51
#